data_AF-A0A9E6DMG2-F1
#
_entry.id   AF-A0A9E6DMG2-F1
#
_cell.length_a   1.000
_cell.length_b   1.000
_cell.length_c   1.000
_cell.angle_alpha   90.00
_cell.angle_beta   90.00
_cell.angle_gamma   90.00
#
_symmetry.space_group_name_H-M   'P 1'
#
loop_
_entity.id
_entity.type
_entity.pdbx_description
1 polymer ?
#
loop_
_entity_poly.entity_id
_entity_poly.type
_entity_poly.pdbx_seq_one_letter_code
_entity_poly.pdbx_strand_id
1 'polypeptide(L)'
;MASGSNYILHVKTTIDQNLQADARKAIQDSLTNEGKKYKVDQASLVSMEHDGAVLALIGGEDYGQSQFNRATSSARQPGSSFKPLVYMAALNHGFTPDSTVYDTKVQIKKWAPKNYNRRYIGRTTLNNALVKSINTIPIKLAQEIGYKNVIATAKSLGIDARLVANASLPLGTASISVLDLTGAYATIANGGTLAQPYGITEIRNGSGDLIYKRNRDEYAALVVANPGKVSQLNYMLGNVVEYGTGRRAQLPFTKAFGKTGTTQSYRDAWFMGFTKHLVTGVWFGNDNYSPTNRLTGGRLPASTFKNFMTAAYVSKFNLNLANNTHQGKANIASASKSTYAQNLAHKQANKRTIKKISRNLNIIKISSYSKKSFKNKRSKSVVTFNGKSLSEKSKTKASKKKRKITKKTRRLVKTKKTAKKIYKAKSNSKRKQRKNAAFIDANGNIVILNN
;
A
#
# COMPACT_ATOMS: atom_id res chain seq x y z
N MET A 1 38.04 22.02 -20.66
CA MET A 1 37.53 21.82 -19.29
C MET A 1 36.02 21.95 -19.33
N ALA A 2 35.28 20.85 -19.16
CA ALA A 2 33.82 20.91 -19.06
C ALA A 2 33.48 21.31 -17.62
N SER A 3 33.23 22.61 -17.40
CA SER A 3 32.65 23.14 -16.16
C SER A 3 31.20 22.66 -16.08
N GLY A 4 30.97 21.49 -15.48
CA GLY A 4 29.64 21.03 -15.14
C GLY A 4 29.12 21.86 -13.96
N SER A 5 28.37 22.92 -14.25
CA SER A 5 27.69 23.70 -13.23
C SER A 5 26.66 22.81 -12.53
N ASN A 6 26.88 22.53 -11.24
CA ASN A 6 25.91 21.85 -10.39
C ASN A 6 24.62 22.69 -10.33
N TYR A 7 23.52 22.19 -10.91
CA TYR A 7 22.21 22.81 -10.77
C TYR A 7 21.58 22.38 -9.45
N ILE A 8 21.61 23.25 -8.45
CA ILE A 8 20.80 23.07 -7.23
C ILE A 8 19.36 23.47 -7.57
N LEU A 9 18.41 22.61 -7.21
CA LEU A 9 16.98 22.91 -7.30
C LEU A 9 16.37 22.86 -5.90
N HIS A 10 15.56 23.86 -5.58
CA HIS A 10 14.71 23.88 -4.41
C HIS A 10 13.28 23.53 -4.83
N VAL A 11 12.78 22.37 -4.38
CA VAL A 11 11.47 21.85 -4.75
C VAL A 11 10.55 21.86 -3.54
N LYS A 12 9.50 22.68 -3.57
CA LYS A 12 8.41 22.65 -2.60
C LYS A 12 7.34 21.66 -3.06
N THR A 13 6.92 20.80 -2.15
CA THR A 13 5.96 19.73 -2.42
C THR A 13 4.69 19.89 -1.58
N THR A 14 3.64 19.16 -1.96
CA THR A 14 2.40 19.03 -1.17
C THR A 14 2.51 17.98 -0.07
N ILE A 15 3.63 17.24 0.01
CA ILE A 15 3.76 16.08 0.90
C ILE A 15 3.73 16.52 2.36
N ASP A 16 2.81 15.90 3.11
CA ASP A 16 2.71 16.04 4.56
C ASP A 16 3.44 14.87 5.22
N GLN A 17 4.52 15.17 5.95
CA GLN A 17 5.40 14.14 6.52
C GLN A 17 4.68 13.25 7.56
N ASN A 18 3.70 13.80 8.28
CA ASN A 18 2.91 13.04 9.26
C ASN A 18 1.97 12.08 8.53
N LEU A 19 1.22 12.58 7.53
CA LEU A 19 0.36 11.72 6.72
C LEU A 19 1.15 10.65 5.95
N GLN A 20 2.33 11.00 5.45
CA GLN A 20 3.20 10.05 4.76
C GLN A 20 3.67 8.93 5.71
N ALA A 21 3.95 9.24 6.97
CA ALA A 21 4.29 8.27 8.00
C ALA A 21 3.09 7.38 8.37
N ASP A 22 1.90 7.97 8.55
CA ASP A 22 0.66 7.27 8.85
C ASP A 22 0.27 6.31 7.71
N ALA A 23 0.39 6.75 6.46
CA ALA A 23 0.16 5.93 5.27
C ALA A 23 1.09 4.72 5.22
N ARG A 24 2.39 4.94 5.46
CA ARG A 24 3.39 3.87 5.50
C ARG A 24 3.05 2.85 6.59
N LYS A 25 2.72 3.32 7.79
CA LYS A 25 2.35 2.46 8.91
C LYS A 25 1.10 1.64 8.61
N ALA A 26 0.04 2.25 8.08
CA ALA A 26 -1.21 1.56 7.76
C ALA A 26 -1.02 0.44 6.73
N ILE A 27 -0.17 0.65 5.72
CA ILE A 27 0.18 -0.35 4.71
C ILE A 27 1.03 -1.48 5.32
N GLN A 28 2.09 -1.13 6.05
CA GLN A 28 2.99 -2.11 6.68
C GLN A 28 2.27 -3.00 7.69
N ASP A 29 1.41 -2.43 8.54
CA ASP A 29 0.63 -3.18 9.51
C ASP A 29 -0.33 -4.16 8.80
N SER A 30 -0.98 -3.72 7.71
CA SER A 30 -1.90 -4.56 6.93
C SER A 30 -1.20 -5.74 6.27
N LEU A 31 -0.07 -5.50 5.59
CA LEU A 31 0.72 -6.55 4.95
C LEU A 31 1.35 -7.51 5.96
N THR A 32 1.90 -6.98 7.06
CA THR A 32 2.53 -7.80 8.11
C THR A 32 1.52 -8.74 8.78
N ASN A 33 0.33 -8.24 9.09
CA ASN A 33 -0.67 -8.98 9.85
C ASN A 33 -1.48 -9.95 8.97
N GLU A 34 -1.85 -9.52 7.76
CA GLU A 34 -2.82 -10.26 6.93
C GLU A 34 -2.29 -10.63 5.53
N GLY A 35 -1.16 -10.09 5.08
CA GLY A 35 -0.62 -10.29 3.73
C GLY A 35 -0.44 -11.77 3.37
N LYS A 36 0.15 -12.56 4.30
CA LYS A 36 0.31 -14.02 4.13
C LYS A 36 -1.01 -14.76 3.96
N LYS A 37 -2.03 -14.39 4.73
CA LYS A 37 -3.36 -15.03 4.70
C LYS A 37 -4.05 -14.80 3.36
N TYR A 38 -3.89 -13.60 2.79
CA TYR A 38 -4.44 -13.26 1.49
C TYR A 38 -3.50 -13.54 0.31
N LYS A 39 -2.30 -14.08 0.54
CA LYS A 39 -1.27 -14.26 -0.51
C LYS A 39 -1.06 -12.97 -1.31
N VAL A 40 -0.87 -11.88 -0.59
CA VAL A 40 -0.62 -10.55 -1.16
C VAL A 40 0.65 -9.96 -0.56
N ASP A 41 1.53 -9.43 -1.41
CA ASP A 41 2.82 -8.87 -1.01
C ASP A 41 3.01 -7.40 -1.39
N GLN A 42 2.17 -6.83 -2.25
CA GLN A 42 2.22 -5.42 -2.61
C GLN A 42 0.93 -4.68 -2.26
N ALA A 43 1.12 -3.40 -1.96
CA ALA A 43 0.04 -2.46 -1.74
C ALA A 43 0.49 -1.05 -2.12
N SER A 44 -0.47 -0.18 -2.37
CA SER A 44 -0.24 1.24 -2.62
C SER A 44 -1.35 2.07 -2.04
N LEU A 45 -1.01 3.30 -1.67
CA LEU A 45 -1.94 4.26 -1.10
C LEU A 45 -1.64 5.63 -1.69
N VAL A 46 -2.67 6.34 -2.12
CA VAL A 46 -2.61 7.77 -2.46
C VAL A 46 -3.64 8.48 -1.61
N SER A 47 -3.22 9.53 -0.90
CA SER A 47 -4.11 10.42 -0.19
C SER A 47 -3.88 11.86 -0.65
N MET A 48 -4.95 12.56 -0.98
CA MET A 48 -4.92 13.92 -1.50
C MET A 48 -6.05 14.77 -0.94
N GLU A 49 -5.88 16.08 -1.00
CA GLU A 49 -6.96 17.04 -0.80
C GLU A 49 -7.92 17.05 -1.99
N HIS A 50 -9.06 17.70 -1.82
CA HIS A 50 -10.14 17.76 -2.81
C HIS A 50 -9.79 18.56 -4.08
N ASP A 51 -8.71 19.35 -4.05
CA ASP A 51 -8.16 20.08 -5.20
C ASP A 51 -7.12 19.26 -6.01
N GLY A 52 -6.75 18.07 -5.52
CA GLY A 52 -5.73 17.21 -6.12
C GLY A 52 -4.34 17.29 -5.46
N ALA A 53 -4.15 18.07 -4.39
CA ALA A 53 -2.86 18.14 -3.69
C ALA A 53 -2.51 16.80 -3.04
N VAL A 54 -1.49 16.10 -3.55
CA VAL A 54 -1.10 14.78 -3.06
C VAL A 54 -0.32 14.92 -1.76
N LEU A 55 -0.95 14.58 -0.64
CA LEU A 55 -0.36 14.73 0.69
C LEU A 55 0.46 13.51 1.11
N ALA A 56 0.05 12.31 0.68
CA ALA A 56 0.76 11.08 0.94
C ALA A 56 0.68 10.10 -0.23
N LEU A 57 1.81 9.46 -0.54
CA LEU A 57 1.92 8.49 -1.63
C LEU A 57 2.82 7.32 -1.25
N ILE A 58 2.28 6.11 -1.31
CA ILE A 58 3.00 4.86 -1.07
C ILE A 58 2.95 4.02 -2.34
N GLY A 59 4.12 3.81 -2.96
CA GLY A 59 4.27 3.02 -4.19
C GLY A 59 4.57 1.53 -4.00
N GLY A 60 4.72 1.05 -2.75
CA GLY A 60 5.03 -0.34 -2.44
C GLY A 60 5.30 -0.55 -0.94
N GLU A 61 5.52 -1.81 -0.54
CA GLU A 61 5.74 -2.20 0.87
C GLU A 61 7.01 -1.57 1.47
N ASP A 62 8.11 -1.59 0.74
CA ASP A 62 9.42 -1.11 1.18
C ASP A 62 10.17 -0.41 0.04
N TYR A 63 10.27 0.92 0.13
CA TYR A 63 10.99 1.75 -0.84
C TYR A 63 12.48 1.38 -0.96
N GLY A 64 13.10 0.91 0.13
CA GLY A 64 14.48 0.46 0.14
C GLY A 64 14.70 -0.87 -0.60
N GLN A 65 13.63 -1.65 -0.82
CA GLN A 65 13.65 -2.89 -1.59
C GLN A 65 13.16 -2.70 -3.03
N SER A 66 12.18 -1.82 -3.24
CA SER A 66 11.61 -1.53 -4.57
C SER A 66 11.31 -0.04 -4.70
N GLN A 67 11.96 0.61 -5.67
CA GLN A 67 11.66 1.99 -6.06
C GLN A 67 10.54 2.07 -7.10
N PHE A 68 9.99 0.94 -7.54
CA PHE A 68 8.88 0.92 -8.49
C PHE A 68 7.63 1.50 -7.83
N ASN A 69 7.12 2.59 -8.39
CA ASN A 69 5.99 3.32 -7.81
C ASN A 69 4.66 2.77 -8.34
N ARG A 70 4.03 1.88 -7.57
CA ARG A 70 2.74 1.30 -7.95
C ARG A 70 1.58 2.28 -7.90
N ALA A 71 1.73 3.39 -7.17
CA ALA A 71 0.69 4.41 -7.12
C ALA A 71 0.57 5.19 -8.44
N THR A 72 1.68 5.39 -9.16
CA THR A 72 1.74 6.21 -10.38
C THR A 72 2.00 5.40 -11.66
N SER A 73 2.89 4.41 -11.60
CA SER A 73 3.40 3.69 -12.78
C SER A 73 2.80 2.28 -12.97
N SER A 74 2.09 1.74 -11.96
CA SER A 74 1.42 0.44 -12.07
C SER A 74 -0.05 0.62 -12.39
N ALA A 75 -0.37 0.80 -13.66
CA ALA A 75 -1.75 0.71 -14.11
C ALA A 75 -2.27 -0.72 -13.85
N ARG A 76 -3.37 -0.83 -13.11
CA ARG A 76 -4.01 -2.09 -12.70
C ARG A 76 -5.50 -2.01 -12.97
N GLN A 77 -6.18 -3.15 -13.01
CA GLN A 77 -7.63 -3.16 -13.21
C GLN A 77 -8.34 -2.73 -11.92
N PRO A 78 -9.07 -1.60 -11.91
CA PRO A 78 -9.81 -1.13 -10.74
C PRO A 78 -11.00 -2.04 -10.39
N GLY A 79 -11.53 -2.76 -11.38
CA GLY A 79 -12.74 -3.55 -11.19
C GLY A 79 -13.93 -2.65 -10.82
N SER A 80 -14.72 -3.09 -9.83
CA SER A 80 -15.92 -2.37 -9.41
C SER A 80 -15.70 -0.93 -8.86
N SER A 81 -14.47 -0.48 -8.59
CA SER A 81 -14.21 0.92 -8.24
C SER A 81 -14.31 1.87 -9.43
N PHE A 82 -14.42 1.35 -10.66
CA PHE A 82 -14.73 2.15 -11.87
C PHE A 82 -16.23 2.48 -12.00
N LYS A 83 -17.12 1.71 -11.34
CA LYS A 83 -18.58 1.86 -11.49
C LYS A 83 -19.09 3.27 -11.22
N PRO A 84 -18.57 4.05 -10.25
CA PRO A 84 -19.04 5.42 -10.02
C PRO A 84 -18.90 6.31 -11.27
N LEU A 85 -17.93 6.08 -12.15
CA LEU A 85 -17.81 6.82 -13.41
C LEU A 85 -18.93 6.46 -14.40
N VAL A 86 -19.33 5.18 -14.45
CA VAL A 86 -20.48 4.71 -15.23
C VAL A 86 -21.79 5.27 -14.66
N TYR A 87 -21.91 5.31 -13.34
CA TYR A 87 -23.11 5.82 -12.66
C TYR A 87 -23.21 7.34 -12.81
N MET A 88 -22.08 8.06 -12.78
CA MET A 88 -22.06 9.49 -13.11
C MET A 88 -22.57 9.74 -14.53
N ALA A 89 -22.15 8.92 -15.50
CA ALA A 89 -22.66 9.02 -16.87
C ALA A 89 -24.18 8.78 -16.90
N ALA A 90 -24.69 7.80 -16.15
CA ALA A 90 -26.14 7.58 -16.05
C ALA A 90 -26.88 8.77 -15.44
N LEU A 91 -26.37 9.35 -14.36
CA LEU A 91 -26.98 10.52 -13.72
C LEU A 91 -27.01 11.74 -14.66
N ASN A 92 -25.96 11.92 -15.47
CA ASN A 92 -25.91 12.94 -16.52
C ASN A 92 -26.95 12.69 -17.63
N HIS A 93 -27.30 11.43 -17.88
CA HIS A 93 -28.33 11.01 -18.84
C HIS A 93 -29.73 10.86 -18.23
N GLY A 94 -30.02 11.58 -17.14
CA GLY A 94 -31.38 11.69 -16.59
C GLY A 94 -31.75 10.64 -15.55
N PHE A 95 -30.90 9.64 -15.29
CA PHE A 95 -31.14 8.73 -14.17
C PHE A 95 -31.05 9.46 -12.82
N THR A 96 -31.70 8.89 -11.82
CA THR A 96 -31.67 9.31 -10.41
C THR A 96 -31.34 8.13 -9.51
N PRO A 97 -30.96 8.34 -8.24
CA PRO A 97 -30.74 7.25 -7.29
C PRO A 97 -31.92 6.27 -7.15
N ASP A 98 -33.15 6.75 -7.38
CA ASP A 98 -34.39 5.97 -7.28
C ASP A 98 -34.86 5.37 -8.61
N SER A 99 -34.18 5.66 -9.73
CA SER A 99 -34.48 5.04 -11.01
C SER A 99 -34.50 3.51 -10.88
N THR A 100 -35.58 2.91 -11.38
CA THR A 100 -35.73 1.46 -11.38
C THR A 100 -34.81 0.84 -12.41
N VAL A 101 -34.01 -0.14 -11.98
CA VAL A 101 -33.11 -0.92 -12.83
C VAL A 101 -33.34 -2.41 -12.57
N TYR A 102 -33.04 -3.24 -13.56
CA TYR A 102 -33.31 -4.67 -13.51
C TYR A 102 -32.01 -5.47 -13.49
N ASP A 103 -31.73 -6.15 -12.39
CA ASP A 103 -30.66 -7.13 -12.30
C ASP A 103 -31.13 -8.44 -12.94
N THR A 104 -30.82 -8.63 -14.21
CA THR A 104 -31.11 -9.86 -14.98
C THR A 104 -29.90 -10.25 -15.81
N LYS A 105 -29.90 -11.48 -16.33
CA LYS A 105 -28.81 -12.00 -17.17
C LYS A 105 -28.48 -11.04 -18.31
N VAL A 106 -27.21 -10.71 -18.44
CA VAL A 106 -26.66 -9.98 -19.59
C VAL A 106 -25.88 -10.98 -20.44
N GLN A 107 -26.11 -10.97 -21.75
CA GLN A 107 -25.38 -11.77 -22.70
C GLN A 107 -25.02 -10.90 -23.91
N ILE A 108 -23.73 -10.74 -24.15
CA ILE A 108 -23.20 -9.96 -25.27
C ILE A 108 -22.31 -10.90 -26.08
N LYS A 109 -22.81 -11.35 -27.23
CA LYS A 109 -22.19 -12.44 -28.01
C LYS A 109 -21.97 -13.66 -27.09
N LYS A 110 -20.72 -14.14 -26.98
CA LYS A 110 -20.32 -15.27 -26.12
C LYS A 110 -20.02 -14.87 -24.67
N TRP A 111 -20.05 -13.58 -24.32
CA TRP A 111 -19.72 -13.10 -22.99
C TRP A 111 -20.98 -12.97 -22.12
N ALA A 112 -20.99 -13.68 -20.98
CA ALA A 112 -22.08 -13.68 -20.01
C ALA A 112 -21.53 -13.39 -18.60
N PRO A 113 -21.39 -12.10 -18.22
CA PRO A 113 -20.88 -11.72 -16.91
C PRO A 113 -21.87 -12.10 -15.81
N LYS A 114 -21.33 -12.48 -14.64
CA LYS A 114 -22.12 -12.90 -13.47
C LYS A 114 -21.93 -11.93 -12.31
N ASN A 115 -22.97 -11.81 -11.49
CA ASN A 115 -22.86 -11.18 -10.18
C ASN A 115 -21.95 -12.01 -9.27
N TYR A 116 -21.36 -11.35 -8.27
CA TYR A 116 -20.45 -12.00 -7.33
C TYR A 116 -21.08 -13.21 -6.62
N ASN A 117 -22.34 -13.08 -6.20
CA ASN A 117 -23.13 -14.14 -5.56
C ASN A 117 -23.81 -15.09 -6.56
N ARG A 118 -23.62 -14.89 -7.87
CA ARG A 118 -24.23 -15.65 -8.97
C ARG A 118 -25.77 -15.68 -8.96
N ARG A 119 -26.42 -14.73 -8.28
CA ARG A 119 -27.88 -14.58 -8.23
C ARG A 119 -28.30 -13.27 -8.88
N TYR A 120 -29.51 -13.25 -9.42
CA TYR A 120 -30.17 -12.06 -9.94
C TYR A 120 -31.27 -11.65 -8.97
N ILE A 121 -31.31 -10.38 -8.57
CA ILE A 121 -32.31 -9.89 -7.61
C ILE A 121 -33.53 -9.25 -8.29
N GLY A 122 -33.57 -9.21 -9.63
CA GLY A 122 -34.67 -8.61 -10.38
C GLY A 122 -34.73 -7.09 -10.22
N ARG A 123 -35.93 -6.56 -10.00
CA ARG A 123 -36.20 -5.12 -9.90
C ARG A 123 -35.51 -4.51 -8.67
N THR A 124 -34.77 -3.42 -8.87
CA THR A 124 -34.14 -2.67 -7.79
C THR A 124 -33.93 -1.20 -8.15
N THR A 125 -33.41 -0.37 -7.25
CA THR A 125 -33.06 1.02 -7.54
C THR A 125 -31.59 1.17 -7.94
N LEU A 126 -31.26 2.24 -8.66
CA LEU A 126 -29.87 2.55 -9.02
C LEU A 126 -28.97 2.66 -7.77
N ASN A 127 -29.45 3.29 -6.70
CA ASN A 127 -28.76 3.35 -5.41
C ASN A 127 -28.45 1.94 -4.88
N ASN A 128 -29.45 1.07 -4.76
CA ASN A 128 -29.24 -0.28 -4.21
C ASN A 128 -28.33 -1.13 -5.09
N ALA A 129 -28.39 -0.94 -6.42
CA ALA A 129 -27.48 -1.57 -7.35
C ALA A 129 -26.01 -1.20 -7.11
N LEU A 130 -25.71 0.08 -6.81
CA LEU A 130 -24.37 0.53 -6.46
C LEU A 130 -23.93 0.00 -5.09
N VAL A 131 -24.81 0.09 -4.08
CA VAL A 131 -24.60 -0.40 -2.70
C VAL A 131 -24.18 -1.87 -2.68
N LYS A 132 -24.91 -2.71 -3.42
CA LYS A 132 -24.63 -4.15 -3.58
C LYS A 132 -23.57 -4.43 -4.65
N SER A 133 -23.13 -3.41 -5.39
CA SER A 133 -22.14 -3.50 -6.47
C SER A 133 -22.51 -4.56 -7.51
N ILE A 134 -23.77 -4.56 -7.97
CA ILE A 134 -24.30 -5.51 -8.96
C ILE A 134 -23.57 -5.33 -10.30
N ASN A 135 -23.18 -6.43 -10.97
CA ASN A 135 -22.33 -6.37 -12.16
C ASN A 135 -23.13 -6.17 -13.46
N THR A 136 -24.36 -6.66 -13.51
CA THR A 136 -25.23 -6.51 -14.68
C THR A 136 -25.61 -5.05 -14.95
N ILE A 137 -25.86 -4.28 -13.90
CA ILE A 137 -26.35 -2.89 -13.98
C ILE A 137 -25.40 -1.94 -14.73
N PRO A 138 -24.11 -1.78 -14.37
CA PRO A 138 -23.22 -0.88 -15.11
C PRO A 138 -23.06 -1.29 -16.58
N ILE A 139 -23.21 -2.57 -16.91
CA ILE A 139 -23.16 -3.02 -18.31
C ILE A 139 -24.38 -2.54 -19.06
N LYS A 140 -25.58 -2.75 -18.50
CA LYS A 140 -26.83 -2.30 -19.09
C LYS A 140 -26.87 -0.78 -19.26
N LEU A 141 -26.46 -0.04 -18.22
CA LEU A 141 -26.32 1.41 -18.29
C LEU A 141 -25.41 1.83 -19.45
N ALA A 142 -24.23 1.20 -19.58
CA ALA A 142 -23.33 1.55 -20.67
C ALA A 142 -23.82 1.13 -22.07
N GLN A 143 -24.66 0.09 -22.17
CA GLN A 143 -25.32 -0.29 -23.43
C GLN A 143 -26.38 0.74 -23.82
N GLU A 144 -27.13 1.24 -22.85
CA GLU A 144 -28.19 2.23 -23.05
C GLU A 144 -27.63 3.64 -23.35
N ILE A 145 -26.66 4.08 -22.54
CA ILE A 145 -26.06 5.42 -22.63
C ILE A 145 -24.97 5.49 -23.71
N GLY A 146 -24.37 4.35 -24.04
CA GLY A 146 -23.23 4.25 -24.96
C GLY A 146 -21.87 4.31 -24.25
N TYR A 147 -20.98 3.37 -24.61
CA TYR A 147 -19.64 3.28 -24.04
C TYR A 147 -18.78 4.53 -24.24
N LYS A 148 -18.98 5.27 -25.35
CA LYS A 148 -18.26 6.53 -25.61
C LYS A 148 -18.64 7.62 -24.60
N ASN A 149 -19.90 7.70 -24.18
CA ASN A 149 -20.36 8.66 -23.17
C ASN A 149 -19.83 8.31 -21.77
N VAL A 150 -19.71 7.02 -21.46
CA VAL A 150 -19.02 6.55 -20.24
C VAL A 150 -17.55 6.97 -20.25
N ILE A 151 -16.87 6.82 -21.39
CA ILE A 151 -15.48 7.26 -21.55
C ILE A 151 -15.37 8.79 -21.43
N ALA A 152 -16.23 9.55 -22.11
CA ALA A 152 -16.25 11.00 -22.05
C ALA A 152 -16.44 11.50 -20.61
N THR A 153 -17.37 10.89 -19.86
CA THR A 153 -17.57 11.21 -18.44
C THR A 153 -16.35 10.84 -17.58
N ALA A 154 -15.74 9.67 -17.80
CA ALA A 154 -14.51 9.31 -17.08
C ALA A 154 -13.37 10.29 -17.37
N LYS A 155 -13.21 10.71 -18.64
CA LYS A 155 -12.22 11.69 -19.08
C LYS A 155 -12.49 13.07 -18.48
N SER A 156 -13.73 13.55 -18.47
CA SER A 156 -14.08 14.85 -17.89
C SER A 156 -13.80 14.90 -16.39
N LEU A 157 -13.96 13.77 -15.68
CA LEU A 157 -13.63 13.67 -14.25
C LEU A 157 -12.13 13.63 -13.96
N GLY A 158 -11.26 13.58 -14.99
CA GLY A 158 -9.81 13.67 -14.85
C GLY A 158 -9.04 12.37 -15.08
N ILE A 159 -9.68 11.29 -15.56
CA ILE A 159 -8.98 10.03 -15.89
C ILE A 159 -8.06 10.25 -17.10
N ASP A 160 -6.75 10.09 -16.92
CA ASP A 160 -5.77 10.17 -18.00
C ASP A 160 -5.54 8.82 -18.71
N ALA A 161 -5.86 7.70 -18.07
CA ALA A 161 -5.69 6.37 -18.67
C ALA A 161 -6.40 6.20 -20.04
N ARG A 162 -5.80 5.39 -20.92
CA ARG A 162 -6.43 4.98 -22.19
C ARG A 162 -7.64 4.09 -21.90
N LEU A 163 -8.83 4.52 -22.33
CA LEU A 163 -10.06 3.76 -22.21
C LEU A 163 -10.51 3.26 -23.58
N VAL A 164 -10.87 1.98 -23.66
CA VAL A 164 -11.38 1.36 -24.89
C VAL A 164 -12.87 1.12 -24.75
N ALA A 165 -13.65 1.57 -25.73
CA ALA A 165 -15.10 1.36 -25.76
C ALA A 165 -15.41 -0.12 -26.02
N ASN A 166 -15.68 -0.88 -24.97
CA ASN A 166 -16.03 -2.29 -25.05
C ASN A 166 -16.98 -2.71 -23.93
N ALA A 167 -17.59 -3.88 -24.09
CA ALA A 167 -18.60 -4.41 -23.17
C ALA A 167 -18.10 -4.63 -21.74
N SER A 168 -16.80 -4.83 -21.54
CA SER A 168 -16.21 -5.07 -20.22
C SER A 168 -15.72 -3.80 -19.52
N LEU A 169 -15.64 -2.67 -20.20
CA LEU A 169 -15.21 -1.38 -19.63
C LEU A 169 -16.00 -1.00 -18.36
N PRO A 170 -17.35 -1.13 -18.31
CA PRO A 170 -18.14 -0.73 -17.14
C PRO A 170 -17.84 -1.55 -15.88
N LEU A 171 -17.15 -2.69 -16.02
CA LEU A 171 -16.66 -3.50 -14.91
C LEU A 171 -15.24 -3.15 -14.46
N GLY A 172 -14.63 -2.10 -15.03
CA GLY A 172 -13.28 -1.63 -14.67
C GLY A 172 -12.16 -2.55 -15.18
N THR A 173 -12.25 -2.96 -16.45
CA THR A 173 -11.20 -3.76 -17.11
C THR A 173 -10.07 -2.93 -17.73
N ALA A 174 -10.23 -1.61 -17.77
CA ALA A 174 -9.16 -0.68 -18.16
C ALA A 174 -8.02 -0.69 -17.13
N SER A 175 -6.81 -0.41 -17.59
CA SER A 175 -5.64 -0.30 -16.73
C SER A 175 -5.53 1.14 -16.23
N ILE A 176 -5.69 1.38 -14.93
CA ILE A 176 -5.71 2.72 -14.33
C ILE A 176 -4.78 2.72 -13.10
N SER A 177 -4.01 3.80 -12.91
CA SER A 177 -3.14 3.94 -11.72
C SER A 177 -3.96 4.33 -10.49
N VAL A 178 -3.39 4.14 -9.30
CA VAL A 178 -4.06 4.56 -8.06
C VAL A 178 -4.19 6.08 -8.01
N LEU A 179 -3.16 6.81 -8.45
CA LEU A 179 -3.18 8.26 -8.52
C LEU A 179 -4.31 8.77 -9.42
N ASP A 180 -4.42 8.22 -10.63
CA ASP A 180 -5.39 8.63 -11.65
C ASP A 180 -6.82 8.42 -11.15
N LEU A 181 -7.13 7.22 -10.63
CA LEU A 181 -8.46 6.96 -10.08
C LEU A 181 -8.74 7.77 -8.80
N THR A 182 -7.72 8.08 -7.98
CA THR A 182 -7.90 8.93 -6.79
C THR A 182 -8.24 10.37 -7.20
N GLY A 183 -7.60 10.90 -8.25
CA GLY A 183 -7.92 12.21 -8.82
C GLY A 183 -9.38 12.32 -9.29
N ALA A 184 -9.87 11.31 -10.01
CA ALA A 184 -11.28 11.27 -10.40
C ALA A 184 -12.25 11.25 -9.21
N TYR A 185 -11.88 10.57 -8.11
CA TYR A 185 -12.66 10.61 -6.88
C TYR A 185 -12.56 11.95 -6.15
N ALA A 186 -11.46 12.70 -6.31
CA ALA A 186 -11.34 14.06 -5.77
C ALA A 186 -12.28 15.03 -6.50
N THR A 187 -12.38 14.94 -7.84
CA THR A 187 -13.40 15.67 -8.63
C THR A 187 -14.83 15.34 -8.19
N ILE A 188 -15.10 14.08 -7.81
CA ILE A 188 -16.42 13.70 -7.26
C ILE A 188 -16.62 14.24 -5.84
N ALA A 189 -15.59 14.17 -5.00
CA ALA A 189 -15.66 14.58 -3.60
C ALA A 189 -15.82 16.11 -3.43
N ASN A 190 -15.30 16.89 -4.38
CA ASN A 190 -15.31 18.35 -4.32
C ASN A 190 -16.53 19.01 -4.99
N GLY A 191 -17.53 18.21 -5.40
CA GLY A 191 -18.76 18.72 -6.00
C GLY A 191 -18.74 18.83 -7.52
N GLY A 192 -17.70 18.36 -8.20
CA GLY A 192 -17.63 18.30 -9.67
C GLY A 192 -16.63 19.26 -10.30
N THR A 193 -15.79 19.92 -9.52
CA THR A 193 -14.69 20.75 -10.00
C THR A 193 -13.47 19.88 -10.31
N LEU A 194 -12.80 20.08 -11.44
CA LEU A 194 -11.70 19.20 -11.83
C LEU A 194 -10.56 19.22 -10.79
N ALA A 195 -10.21 18.04 -10.27
CA ALA A 195 -9.07 17.86 -9.37
C ALA A 195 -7.95 17.10 -10.09
N GLN A 196 -6.98 17.84 -10.65
CA GLN A 196 -5.80 17.23 -11.28
C GLN A 196 -4.73 16.92 -10.22
N PRO A 197 -4.33 15.65 -10.00
CA PRO A 197 -3.36 15.33 -8.97
C PRO A 197 -2.01 16.04 -9.14
N TYR A 198 -1.44 16.57 -8.06
CA TYR A 198 -0.14 17.23 -8.08
C TYR A 198 0.65 17.06 -6.79
N GLY A 199 1.97 16.95 -6.94
CA GLY A 199 2.91 16.78 -5.83
C GLY A 199 3.84 17.96 -5.61
N ILE A 200 3.97 18.86 -6.59
CA ILE A 200 4.95 19.96 -6.61
C ILE A 200 4.20 21.27 -6.73
N THR A 201 4.52 22.23 -5.86
CA THR A 201 3.92 23.58 -5.85
C THR A 201 4.88 24.65 -6.35
N GLU A 202 6.18 24.48 -6.13
CA GLU A 202 7.20 25.45 -6.55
C GLU A 202 8.52 24.76 -6.85
N ILE A 203 9.20 25.16 -7.93
CA ILE A 203 10.59 24.81 -8.22
C ILE A 203 11.36 26.11 -8.42
N ARG A 204 12.48 26.25 -7.70
CA ARG A 204 13.45 27.34 -7.88
C ARG A 204 14.84 26.80 -8.20
N ASN A 205 15.63 27.57 -8.95
CA ASN A 205 17.05 27.27 -9.15
C ASN A 205 17.88 27.64 -7.90
N GLY A 206 19.19 27.36 -7.94
CA GLY A 206 20.12 27.67 -6.85
C GLY A 206 20.33 29.17 -6.59
N SER A 207 19.97 30.02 -7.56
CA SER A 207 19.96 31.49 -7.43
C SER A 207 18.67 32.02 -6.80
N GLY A 208 17.65 31.18 -6.63
CA GLY A 208 16.33 31.56 -6.12
C GLY A 208 15.29 31.90 -7.20
N ASP A 209 15.66 31.87 -8.49
CA ASP A 209 14.75 32.17 -9.59
C ASP A 209 13.66 31.12 -9.72
N LEU A 210 12.44 31.57 -9.99
CA LEU A 210 11.27 30.70 -10.14
C LEU A 210 11.29 29.97 -11.49
N ILE A 211 11.31 28.65 -11.47
CA ILE A 211 11.21 27.79 -12.67
C ILE A 211 9.76 27.32 -12.88
N TYR A 212 9.08 26.97 -11.80
CA TYR A 212 7.72 26.44 -11.85
C TYR A 212 6.96 26.88 -10.61
N LYS A 213 5.69 27.24 -10.81
CA LYS A 213 4.74 27.46 -9.73
C LYS A 213 3.40 26.88 -10.14
N ARG A 214 2.75 26.20 -9.21
CA ARG A 214 1.35 25.79 -9.33
C ARG A 214 0.54 26.40 -8.20
N ASN A 215 -0.50 27.12 -8.57
CA ASN A 215 -1.45 27.67 -7.62
C ASN A 215 -2.51 26.61 -7.28
N ARG A 216 -2.99 26.61 -6.03
CA ARG A 216 -3.99 25.63 -5.58
C ARG A 216 -5.34 25.79 -6.29
N ASP A 217 -5.67 27.01 -6.65
CA ASP A 217 -6.92 27.42 -7.28
C ASP A 217 -6.89 27.35 -8.83
N GLU A 218 -5.80 26.84 -9.43
CA GLU A 218 -5.63 26.74 -10.89
C GLU A 218 -6.83 26.07 -11.59
N TYR A 219 -7.46 25.08 -10.95
CA TYR A 219 -8.64 24.39 -11.46
C TYR A 219 -9.95 24.73 -10.73
N ALA A 220 -9.94 25.65 -9.76
CA ALA A 220 -11.10 25.93 -8.92
C ALA A 220 -12.34 26.39 -9.71
N ALA A 221 -12.15 27.01 -10.87
CA ALA A 221 -13.22 27.46 -11.75
C ALA A 221 -13.71 26.39 -12.76
N LEU A 222 -13.01 25.27 -12.92
CA LEU A 222 -13.31 24.29 -13.96
C LEU A 222 -14.31 23.23 -13.46
N VAL A 223 -15.60 23.59 -13.47
CA VAL A 223 -16.70 22.66 -13.15
C VAL A 223 -16.94 21.71 -14.33
N VAL A 224 -16.61 20.43 -14.14
CA VAL A 224 -16.68 19.36 -15.18
C VAL A 224 -17.82 18.38 -14.98
N ALA A 225 -18.53 18.47 -13.86
CA ALA A 225 -19.69 17.66 -13.54
C ALA A 225 -20.75 18.49 -12.81
N ASN A 226 -22.03 18.24 -13.12
CA ASN A 226 -23.14 18.95 -12.50
C ASN A 226 -23.19 18.68 -10.97
N PRO A 227 -23.16 19.70 -10.10
CA PRO A 227 -23.11 19.51 -8.65
C PRO A 227 -24.31 18.74 -8.07
N GLY A 228 -25.50 18.92 -8.63
CA GLY A 228 -26.70 18.16 -8.22
C GLY A 228 -26.56 16.67 -8.52
N LYS A 229 -26.01 16.32 -9.68
CA LYS A 229 -25.71 14.93 -10.06
C LYS A 229 -24.57 14.34 -9.24
N VAL A 230 -23.53 15.13 -8.95
CA VAL A 230 -22.44 14.72 -8.05
C VAL A 230 -22.97 14.45 -6.63
N SER A 231 -23.86 15.30 -6.11
CA SER A 231 -24.52 15.09 -4.82
C SER A 231 -25.31 13.78 -4.77
N GLN A 232 -26.05 13.45 -5.84
CA GLN A 232 -26.74 12.16 -5.98
C GLN A 232 -25.76 10.98 -6.00
N LEU A 233 -24.62 11.09 -6.69
CA LEU A 233 -23.58 10.06 -6.67
C LEU A 233 -22.98 9.89 -5.26
N ASN A 234 -22.68 11.00 -4.59
CA ASN A 234 -22.12 11.01 -3.24
C ASN A 234 -23.09 10.38 -2.23
N TYR A 235 -24.40 10.65 -2.36
CA TYR A 235 -25.43 9.95 -1.60
C TYR A 235 -25.32 8.42 -1.75
N MET A 236 -25.26 7.93 -3.00
CA MET A 236 -25.13 6.49 -3.26
C MET A 236 -23.80 5.91 -2.74
N LEU A 237 -22.68 6.63 -2.88
CA LEU A 237 -21.37 6.21 -2.37
C LEU A 237 -21.31 6.18 -0.84
N GLY A 238 -22.06 7.06 -0.16
CA GLY A 238 -22.24 7.00 1.28
C GLY A 238 -22.95 5.71 1.69
N ASN A 239 -24.01 5.35 0.98
CA ASN A 239 -24.75 4.11 1.22
C ASN A 239 -23.92 2.85 0.96
N VAL A 240 -22.96 2.88 0.03
CA VAL A 240 -22.02 1.77 -0.18
C VAL A 240 -21.19 1.50 1.07
N VAL A 241 -20.74 2.56 1.75
CA VAL A 241 -19.99 2.46 3.00
C VAL A 241 -20.92 2.09 4.14
N GLU A 242 -22.12 2.66 4.22
CA GLU A 242 -23.02 2.45 5.36
C GLU A 242 -23.69 1.07 5.36
N TYR A 243 -24.24 0.68 4.22
CA TYR A 243 -25.12 -0.50 4.09
C TYR A 243 -24.56 -1.57 3.16
N GLY A 244 -23.47 -1.26 2.44
CA GLY A 244 -23.01 -2.05 1.30
C GLY A 244 -21.69 -2.76 1.50
N THR A 245 -20.98 -2.90 0.37
CA THR A 245 -19.69 -3.59 0.30
C THR A 245 -18.55 -2.87 1.05
N GLY A 246 -18.73 -1.59 1.40
CA GLY A 246 -17.69 -0.72 1.98
C GLY A 246 -17.68 -0.62 3.50
N ARG A 247 -18.51 -1.36 4.24
CA ARG A 247 -18.72 -1.20 5.70
C ARG A 247 -17.47 -1.14 6.56
N ARG A 248 -16.39 -1.84 6.18
CA ARG A 248 -15.12 -1.79 6.92
C ARG A 248 -14.40 -0.43 6.85
N ALA A 249 -14.80 0.45 5.95
CA ALA A 249 -14.29 1.81 5.81
C ALA A 249 -15.03 2.84 6.68
N GLN A 250 -16.09 2.46 7.40
CA GLN A 250 -16.83 3.37 8.28
C GLN A 250 -15.91 3.98 9.36
N LEU A 251 -15.96 5.30 9.46
CA LEU A 251 -15.24 6.10 10.46
C LEU A 251 -16.25 6.54 11.54
N PRO A 252 -15.96 6.33 12.84
CA PRO A 252 -16.91 6.64 13.90
C PRO A 252 -17.08 8.14 14.17
N PHE A 253 -16.22 8.99 13.59
CA PHE A 253 -16.16 10.44 13.87
C PHE A 253 -16.51 11.32 12.67
N THR A 254 -16.72 10.73 11.49
CA THR A 254 -17.08 11.48 10.28
C THR A 254 -17.72 10.55 9.25
N LYS A 255 -18.56 11.09 8.38
CA LYS A 255 -19.12 10.32 7.27
C LYS A 255 -18.03 10.02 6.25
N ALA A 256 -17.94 8.75 5.86
CA ALA A 256 -17.07 8.29 4.79
C ALA A 256 -17.92 7.86 3.59
N PHE A 257 -17.40 8.13 2.41
CA PHE A 257 -18.00 7.79 1.13
C PHE A 257 -17.00 6.95 0.36
N GLY A 258 -17.46 5.98 -0.45
CA GLY A 258 -16.50 5.22 -1.23
C GLY A 258 -17.04 4.01 -1.96
N LYS A 259 -16.13 3.32 -2.63
CA LYS A 259 -16.43 2.17 -3.46
C LYS A 259 -15.33 1.12 -3.38
N THR A 260 -15.76 -0.12 -3.22
CA THR A 260 -14.91 -1.30 -3.36
C THR A 260 -14.67 -1.66 -4.83
N GLY A 261 -13.44 -2.10 -5.14
CA GLY A 261 -13.07 -2.71 -6.41
C GLY A 261 -12.46 -4.09 -6.21
N THR A 262 -12.77 -5.04 -7.10
CA THR A 262 -12.21 -6.40 -7.09
C THR A 262 -12.28 -6.96 -8.50
N THR A 263 -11.17 -7.54 -8.98
CA THR A 263 -11.10 -8.17 -10.30
C THR A 263 -11.61 -9.60 -10.29
N GLN A 264 -12.07 -10.13 -11.42
CA GLN A 264 -12.72 -11.45 -11.51
C GLN A 264 -11.83 -12.63 -11.07
N SER A 265 -10.50 -12.48 -11.17
CA SER A 265 -9.53 -13.48 -10.71
C SER A 265 -8.89 -13.13 -9.36
N TYR A 266 -9.46 -12.17 -8.61
CA TYR A 266 -8.92 -11.69 -7.34
C TYR A 266 -7.44 -11.29 -7.41
N ARG A 267 -7.02 -10.69 -8.52
CA ARG A 267 -5.63 -10.22 -8.70
C ARG A 267 -5.41 -8.87 -8.01
N ASP A 268 -6.46 -8.06 -7.99
CA ASP A 268 -6.43 -6.69 -7.50
C ASP A 268 -7.65 -6.44 -6.61
N ALA A 269 -7.39 -5.83 -5.46
CA ALA A 269 -8.41 -5.39 -4.53
C ALA A 269 -8.22 -3.90 -4.23
N TRP A 270 -9.30 -3.14 -4.34
CA TRP A 270 -9.29 -1.69 -4.24
C TRP A 270 -10.31 -1.18 -3.26
N PHE A 271 -9.99 -0.08 -2.61
CA PHE A 271 -10.99 0.80 -1.99
C PHE A 271 -10.65 2.23 -2.35
N MET A 272 -11.62 2.92 -2.94
CA MET A 272 -11.55 4.36 -3.21
C MET A 272 -12.55 5.03 -2.28
N GLY A 273 -12.12 6.00 -1.48
CA GLY A 273 -13.05 6.69 -0.59
C GLY A 273 -12.59 8.09 -0.22
N PHE A 274 -13.51 8.84 0.37
CA PHE A 274 -13.26 10.21 0.79
C PHE A 274 -14.11 10.59 2.00
N THR A 275 -13.71 11.67 2.64
CA THR A 275 -14.46 12.37 3.70
C THR A 275 -14.64 13.82 3.29
N LYS A 276 -15.00 14.72 4.22
CA LYS A 276 -15.02 16.16 3.94
C LYS A 276 -13.65 16.78 3.65
N HIS A 277 -12.56 16.09 3.99
CA HIS A 277 -11.21 16.68 4.00
C HIS A 277 -10.23 16.00 3.04
N LEU A 278 -10.29 14.67 2.92
CA LEU A 278 -9.31 13.89 2.17
C LEU A 278 -10.00 12.87 1.28
N VAL A 279 -9.40 12.65 0.11
CA VAL A 279 -9.68 11.53 -0.80
C VAL A 279 -8.51 10.56 -0.73
N THR A 280 -8.80 9.27 -0.55
CA THR A 280 -7.79 8.23 -0.43
C THR A 280 -8.14 7.00 -1.25
N GLY A 281 -7.22 6.60 -2.13
CA GLY A 281 -7.24 5.34 -2.87
C GLY A 281 -6.27 4.33 -2.27
N VAL A 282 -6.73 3.10 -2.07
CA VAL A 282 -5.93 1.99 -1.53
C VAL A 282 -6.04 0.79 -2.46
N TRP A 283 -4.90 0.22 -2.84
CA TRP A 283 -4.80 -0.99 -3.65
C TRP A 283 -3.93 -2.04 -2.97
N PHE A 284 -4.29 -3.31 -3.18
CA PHE A 284 -3.53 -4.49 -2.80
C PHE A 284 -3.52 -5.48 -3.97
N GLY A 285 -2.36 -6.09 -4.23
CA GLY A 285 -2.17 -7.08 -5.30
C GLY A 285 -0.75 -7.64 -5.34
N ASN A 286 -0.46 -8.43 -6.38
CA ASN A 286 0.86 -9.02 -6.59
C ASN A 286 1.47 -8.53 -7.91
N ASP A 287 2.77 -8.24 -7.93
CA ASP A 287 3.43 -7.70 -9.12
C ASP A 287 3.37 -8.63 -10.31
N ASN A 288 3.59 -9.93 -10.05
CA ASN A 288 3.52 -11.01 -11.02
C ASN A 288 2.07 -11.36 -11.46
N TYR A 289 1.09 -10.54 -11.07
CA TYR A 289 -0.34 -10.74 -11.32
C TYR A 289 -0.91 -12.04 -10.74
N SER A 290 -0.18 -12.77 -9.88
CA SER A 290 -0.71 -13.99 -9.28
C SER A 290 -1.98 -13.68 -8.47
N PRO A 291 -3.03 -14.53 -8.55
CA PRO A 291 -4.24 -14.36 -7.77
C PRO A 291 -3.97 -14.28 -6.27
N THR A 292 -4.64 -13.37 -5.58
CA THR A 292 -4.73 -13.38 -4.12
C THR A 292 -5.64 -14.53 -3.66
N ASN A 293 -5.59 -14.85 -2.36
CA ASN A 293 -6.52 -15.78 -1.72
C ASN A 293 -7.89 -15.10 -1.49
N ARG A 294 -8.63 -14.85 -2.58
CA ARG A 294 -9.96 -14.25 -2.59
C ARG A 294 -10.03 -12.89 -1.87
N LEU A 295 -8.98 -12.08 -1.97
CA LEU A 295 -8.98 -10.73 -1.41
C LEU A 295 -10.00 -9.86 -2.16
N THR A 296 -10.82 -9.13 -1.41
CA THR A 296 -11.81 -8.20 -1.97
C THR A 296 -11.58 -6.80 -1.43
N GLY A 297 -12.09 -5.79 -2.15
CA GLY A 297 -11.98 -4.38 -1.78
C GLY A 297 -12.51 -4.05 -0.38
N GLY A 298 -13.57 -4.76 0.05
CA GLY A 298 -14.18 -4.60 1.38
C GLY A 298 -13.44 -5.29 2.53
N ARG A 299 -12.22 -5.81 2.28
CA ARG A 299 -11.32 -6.42 3.28
C ARG A 299 -10.13 -5.50 3.52
N LEU A 300 -8.91 -5.92 3.17
CA LEU A 300 -7.68 -5.15 3.45
C LEU A 300 -7.73 -3.71 2.93
N PRO A 301 -8.17 -3.42 1.69
CA PRO A 301 -8.19 -2.04 1.21
C PRO A 301 -9.09 -1.13 2.07
N ALA A 302 -10.34 -1.53 2.35
CA ALA A 302 -11.27 -0.76 3.16
C ALA A 302 -10.81 -0.61 4.63
N SER A 303 -10.24 -1.65 5.25
CA SER A 303 -9.71 -1.56 6.62
C SER A 303 -8.45 -0.70 6.69
N THR A 304 -7.57 -0.78 5.69
CA THR A 304 -6.38 0.08 5.60
C THR A 304 -6.77 1.53 5.39
N PHE A 305 -7.78 1.82 4.56
CA PHE A 305 -8.38 3.16 4.46
C PHE A 305 -8.84 3.65 5.83
N LYS A 306 -9.63 2.87 6.57
CA LYS A 306 -10.12 3.24 7.91
C LYS A 306 -8.97 3.54 8.87
N ASN A 307 -7.95 2.69 8.91
CA ASN A 307 -6.81 2.84 9.81
C ASN A 307 -6.00 4.10 9.47
N PHE A 308 -5.70 4.31 8.18
CA PHE A 308 -5.01 5.49 7.71
C PHE A 308 -5.80 6.76 8.01
N MET A 309 -7.09 6.81 7.64
CA MET A 309 -7.93 7.98 7.85
C MET A 309 -8.11 8.31 9.34
N THR A 310 -8.17 7.29 10.21
CA THR A 310 -8.20 7.50 11.66
C THR A 310 -6.91 8.18 12.14
N ALA A 311 -5.75 7.68 11.72
CA ALA A 311 -4.46 8.28 12.07
C ALA A 311 -4.32 9.70 11.50
N ALA A 312 -4.65 9.89 10.22
CA ALA A 312 -4.61 11.17 9.52
C ALA A 312 -5.46 12.24 10.20
N TYR A 313 -6.65 11.89 10.69
CA TYR A 313 -7.50 12.83 11.41
C TYR A 313 -6.93 13.25 12.76
N VAL A 314 -6.21 12.35 13.45
CA VAL A 314 -5.48 12.72 14.66
C VAL A 314 -4.29 13.63 14.33
N SER A 315 -3.45 13.22 13.38
CA SER A 315 -2.17 13.88 13.10
C SER A 315 -2.28 15.21 12.34
N LYS A 316 -3.27 15.35 11.45
CA LYS A 316 -3.46 16.55 10.62
C LYS A 316 -4.59 17.46 11.10
N PHE A 317 -5.68 16.89 11.61
CA PHE A 317 -6.88 17.65 11.98
C PHE A 317 -7.10 17.74 13.50
N ASN A 318 -6.10 17.33 14.31
CA ASN A 318 -6.13 17.38 15.77
C ASN A 318 -7.41 16.77 16.37
N LEU A 319 -7.92 15.69 15.77
CA LEU A 319 -9.11 15.02 16.29
C LEU A 319 -8.84 14.50 17.70
N ASN A 320 -9.51 15.10 18.68
CA ASN A 320 -9.43 14.65 20.06
C ASN A 320 -10.30 13.41 20.28
N LEU A 321 -9.72 12.22 20.12
CA LEU A 321 -10.39 10.93 20.32
C LEU A 321 -10.82 10.68 21.79
N ALA A 322 -10.40 11.52 22.75
CA ALA A 322 -10.73 11.34 24.17
C ALA A 322 -12.14 11.81 24.55
N ASN A 323 -12.78 12.65 23.73
CA ASN A 323 -14.04 13.32 24.10
C ASN A 323 -15.31 12.71 23.50
N ASN A 324 -15.22 11.67 22.67
CA ASN A 324 -16.40 11.01 22.09
C ASN A 324 -16.60 9.59 22.65
N THR A 325 -17.54 9.51 23.60
CA THR A 325 -18.23 8.32 24.18
C THR A 325 -17.42 7.37 25.07
N HIS A 326 -18.09 6.88 26.12
CA HIS A 326 -17.59 5.90 27.10
C HIS A 326 -17.07 4.58 26.48
N GLN A 327 -17.38 4.28 25.21
CA GLN A 327 -16.81 3.14 24.47
C GLN A 327 -15.41 3.41 23.87
N GLY A 328 -15.01 4.67 23.69
CA GLY A 328 -13.68 5.04 23.18
C GLY A 328 -12.55 4.73 24.17
N LYS A 329 -12.79 4.91 25.47
CA LYS A 329 -11.78 4.70 26.53
C LYS A 329 -11.33 3.23 26.63
N ALA A 330 -12.21 2.26 26.39
CA ALA A 330 -11.87 0.83 26.46
C ALA A 330 -11.04 0.36 25.24
N ASN A 331 -11.32 0.91 24.05
CA ASN A 331 -10.62 0.58 22.81
C ASN A 331 -9.24 1.25 22.74
N ILE A 332 -9.09 2.47 23.27
CA ILE A 332 -7.79 3.16 23.32
C ILE A 332 -6.86 2.49 24.35
N ALA A 333 -7.37 2.07 25.51
CA ALA A 333 -6.55 1.38 26.52
C ALA A 333 -6.06 0.00 26.07
N SER A 334 -6.85 -0.73 25.28
CA SER A 334 -6.47 -2.04 24.72
C SER A 334 -5.54 -1.92 23.50
N ALA A 335 -5.77 -0.93 22.62
CA ALA A 335 -4.89 -0.65 21.48
C ALA A 335 -3.53 -0.09 21.94
N SER A 336 -3.50 0.84 22.91
CA SER A 336 -2.25 1.40 23.43
C SER A 336 -1.44 0.40 24.27
N LYS A 337 -2.10 -0.38 25.15
CA LYS A 337 -1.42 -1.44 25.93
C LYS A 337 -0.92 -2.57 25.05
N SER A 338 -1.66 -3.01 24.03
CA SER A 338 -1.18 -4.04 23.09
C SER A 338 -0.01 -3.52 22.25
N THR A 339 -0.08 -2.27 21.77
CA THR A 339 1.01 -1.66 20.99
C THR A 339 2.26 -1.46 21.83
N TYR A 340 2.14 -1.00 23.08
CA TYR A 340 3.27 -0.83 24.01
C TYR A 340 3.88 -2.17 24.44
N ALA A 341 3.05 -3.16 24.77
CA ALA A 341 3.49 -4.51 25.14
C ALA A 341 4.14 -5.24 23.95
N GLN A 342 3.61 -5.09 22.73
CA GLN A 342 4.20 -5.64 21.51
C GLN A 342 5.52 -4.96 21.14
N ASN A 343 5.62 -3.64 21.30
CA ASN A 343 6.87 -2.90 21.10
C ASN A 343 7.94 -3.29 22.14
N LEU A 344 7.56 -3.50 23.40
CA LEU A 344 8.43 -4.02 24.44
C LEU A 344 8.88 -5.47 24.15
N ALA A 345 7.96 -6.33 23.71
CA ALA A 345 8.26 -7.70 23.32
C ALA A 345 9.21 -7.76 22.10
N HIS A 346 8.99 -6.92 21.08
CA HIS A 346 9.88 -6.80 19.93
C HIS A 346 11.27 -6.25 20.31
N LYS A 347 11.32 -5.24 21.20
CA LYS A 347 12.58 -4.67 21.69
C LYS A 347 13.36 -5.68 22.55
N GLN A 348 12.66 -6.49 23.36
CA GLN A 348 13.26 -7.58 24.14
C GLN A 348 13.69 -8.76 23.27
N ALA A 349 12.91 -9.14 22.25
CA ALA A 349 13.26 -10.18 21.29
C ALA A 349 14.49 -9.79 20.45
N ASN A 350 14.58 -8.53 20.03
CA ASN A 350 15.77 -7.98 19.37
C ASN A 350 16.97 -7.93 20.30
N LYS A 351 16.82 -7.50 21.57
CA LYS A 351 17.90 -7.57 22.58
C LYS A 351 18.38 -9.01 22.82
N ARG A 352 17.48 -9.99 22.92
CA ARG A 352 17.83 -11.42 23.09
C ARG A 352 18.56 -11.96 21.86
N THR A 353 18.10 -11.60 20.66
CA THR A 353 18.72 -12.00 19.38
C THR A 353 20.11 -11.38 19.22
N ILE A 354 20.28 -10.08 19.52
CA ILE A 354 21.57 -9.38 19.52
C ILE A 354 22.49 -10.00 20.57
N LYS A 355 22.02 -10.28 21.80
CA LYS A 355 22.83 -10.92 22.85
C LYS A 355 23.25 -12.35 22.47
N LYS A 356 22.40 -13.09 21.73
CA LYS A 356 22.72 -14.42 21.20
C LYS A 356 23.73 -14.35 20.05
N ILE A 357 23.63 -13.35 19.18
CA ILE A 357 24.61 -13.07 18.12
C ILE A 357 25.97 -12.66 18.73
N SER A 358 25.98 -11.75 19.71
CA SER A 358 27.19 -11.30 20.40
C SER A 358 27.87 -12.42 21.20
N ARG A 359 27.09 -13.29 21.88
CA ARG A 359 27.64 -14.49 22.54
C ARG A 359 28.24 -15.48 21.53
N ASN A 360 27.55 -15.72 20.41
CA ASN A 360 28.10 -16.57 19.35
C ASN A 360 29.36 -15.97 18.70
N LEU A 361 29.46 -14.64 18.58
CA LEU A 361 30.65 -13.96 18.09
C LEU A 361 31.81 -14.02 19.10
N ASN A 362 31.54 -13.90 20.41
CA ASN A 362 32.56 -14.07 21.45
C ASN A 362 33.06 -15.51 21.58
N ILE A 363 32.17 -16.51 21.49
CA ILE A 363 32.57 -17.94 21.44
C ILE A 363 33.48 -18.21 20.24
N ILE A 364 33.19 -17.57 19.09
CA ILE A 364 34.03 -17.69 17.89
C ILE A 364 35.39 -16.99 18.08
N LYS A 365 35.45 -15.81 18.71
CA LYS A 365 36.70 -15.11 19.05
C LYS A 365 37.59 -15.92 20.00
N ILE A 366 37.01 -16.52 21.04
CA ILE A 366 37.73 -17.38 21.99
C ILE A 366 38.28 -18.63 21.27
N SER A 367 37.52 -19.23 20.34
CA SER A 367 37.98 -20.40 19.58
C SER A 367 39.10 -20.12 18.55
N SER A 368 39.28 -18.85 18.16
CA SER A 368 40.35 -18.43 17.24
C SER A 368 41.66 -18.04 17.95
N TYR A 369 41.65 -17.88 19.27
CA TYR A 369 42.84 -17.51 20.06
C TYR A 369 43.64 -18.69 20.61
N SER A 370 43.14 -19.94 20.56
CA SER A 370 43.85 -21.11 21.16
C SER A 370 44.64 -22.00 20.17
N LYS A 371 44.97 -21.51 18.96
CA LYS A 371 45.67 -22.32 17.92
C LYS A 371 47.08 -21.86 17.53
N LYS A 372 47.73 -21.02 18.35
CA LYS A 372 49.13 -20.63 18.16
C LYS A 372 49.98 -20.89 19.42
N SER A 373 50.21 -22.15 19.74
CA SER A 373 51.46 -22.66 20.36
C SER A 373 51.35 -24.19 20.43
N PHE A 374 52.46 -24.90 20.64
CA PHE A 374 52.65 -26.36 20.59
C PHE A 374 52.99 -26.96 19.22
N LYS A 375 54.22 -26.66 18.77
CA LYS A 375 55.10 -27.62 18.09
C LYS A 375 55.94 -28.35 19.16
N ASN A 376 56.27 -29.62 18.90
CA ASN A 376 57.36 -30.44 19.48
C ASN A 376 57.23 -30.93 20.94
N LYS A 377 56.92 -32.22 21.12
CA LYS A 377 57.87 -33.32 21.43
C LYS A 377 57.11 -34.59 21.87
N ARG A 378 57.63 -35.74 21.45
CA ARG A 378 57.23 -37.08 21.89
C ARG A 378 57.71 -37.28 23.34
N SER A 379 56.81 -37.66 24.24
CA SER A 379 57.12 -38.47 25.42
C SER A 379 55.83 -39.08 25.95
N LYS A 380 55.84 -40.41 26.13
CA LYS A 380 54.82 -41.17 26.85
C LYS A 380 54.87 -40.75 28.32
N SER A 381 53.78 -40.24 28.87
CA SER A 381 53.49 -40.31 30.31
C SER A 381 52.03 -39.97 30.60
N VAL A 382 51.35 -41.00 31.11
CA VAL A 382 50.13 -41.08 31.93
C VAL A 382 49.33 -39.78 32.17
N VAL A 383 48.07 -39.77 31.71
CA VAL A 383 47.05 -38.80 32.13
C VAL A 383 46.31 -39.37 33.34
N THR A 384 46.45 -38.73 34.51
CA THR A 384 45.56 -38.90 35.66
C THR A 384 44.55 -37.75 35.70
N PHE A 385 43.28 -38.10 35.91
CA PHE A 385 42.19 -37.18 36.23
C PHE A 385 41.28 -37.92 37.23
N ASN A 386 41.25 -37.48 38.49
CA ASN A 386 40.44 -38.05 39.59
C ASN A 386 40.34 -39.60 39.63
N GLY A 387 41.48 -40.28 39.66
CA GLY A 387 41.59 -41.61 40.28
C GLY A 387 40.75 -42.78 39.73
N LYS A 388 40.26 -42.78 38.49
CA LYS A 388 39.62 -43.98 37.87
C LYS A 388 39.94 -44.13 36.37
N SER A 389 40.31 -45.35 35.94
CA SER A 389 40.53 -45.69 34.53
C SER A 389 39.19 -45.87 33.78
N LEU A 390 39.13 -45.44 32.51
CA LEU A 390 37.94 -45.53 31.65
C LEU A 390 38.05 -46.70 30.66
N SER A 391 37.05 -47.59 30.64
CA SER A 391 36.98 -48.75 29.74
C SER A 391 36.72 -48.37 28.27
N GLU A 392 37.11 -49.27 27.35
CA GLU A 392 37.17 -49.05 25.90
C GLU A 392 35.85 -48.69 25.21
N LYS A 393 34.68 -48.94 25.83
CA LYS A 393 33.36 -48.54 25.31
C LYS A 393 33.15 -47.01 25.30
N SER A 394 33.96 -46.24 26.04
CA SER A 394 33.91 -44.77 26.07
C SER A 394 34.64 -44.08 24.90
N LYS A 395 35.64 -44.74 24.30
CA LYS A 395 36.47 -44.21 23.20
C LYS A 395 35.69 -44.12 21.87
N THR A 396 34.78 -45.06 21.61
CA THR A 396 33.95 -45.11 20.39
C THR A 396 32.82 -44.06 20.36
N LYS A 397 32.23 -43.71 21.51
CA LYS A 397 31.26 -42.59 21.61
C LYS A 397 31.92 -41.22 21.41
N ALA A 398 33.16 -41.05 21.88
CA ALA A 398 33.92 -39.81 21.69
C ALA A 398 34.28 -39.57 20.20
N SER A 399 34.66 -40.61 19.45
CA SER A 399 35.02 -40.48 18.02
C SER A 399 33.82 -40.11 17.14
N LYS A 400 32.63 -40.70 17.40
CA LYS A 400 31.38 -40.36 16.70
C LYS A 400 30.93 -38.91 16.99
N LYS A 401 31.11 -38.44 18.23
CA LYS A 401 30.79 -37.05 18.63
C LYS A 401 31.74 -36.05 17.95
N LYS A 402 33.04 -36.38 17.84
CA LYS A 402 34.05 -35.57 17.12
C LYS A 402 33.70 -35.41 15.63
N ARG A 403 33.35 -36.51 14.94
CA ARG A 403 32.95 -36.49 13.51
C ARG A 403 31.69 -35.64 13.24
N LYS A 404 30.68 -35.69 14.13
CA LYS A 404 29.47 -34.84 14.02
C LYS A 404 29.80 -33.36 14.20
N ILE A 405 30.68 -33.02 15.14
CA ILE A 405 31.12 -31.63 15.36
C ILE A 405 31.87 -31.11 14.13
N THR A 406 32.80 -31.88 13.55
CA THR A 406 33.57 -31.46 12.37
C THR A 406 32.69 -31.18 11.14
N LYS A 407 31.65 -32.00 10.91
CA LYS A 407 30.67 -31.76 9.82
C LYS A 407 29.84 -30.48 10.06
N LYS A 408 29.42 -30.23 11.30
CA LYS A 408 28.68 -29.01 11.68
C LYS A 408 29.53 -27.75 11.50
N THR A 409 30.82 -27.81 11.85
CA THR A 409 31.77 -26.71 11.66
C THR A 409 32.04 -26.41 10.19
N ARG A 410 32.18 -27.44 9.32
CA ARG A 410 32.34 -27.22 7.86
C ARG A 410 31.13 -26.55 7.20
N ARG A 411 29.90 -26.92 7.62
CA ARG A 411 28.67 -26.24 7.14
C ARG A 411 28.61 -24.77 7.59
N LEU A 412 28.98 -24.48 8.84
CA LEU A 412 29.05 -23.12 9.38
C LEU A 412 30.11 -22.22 8.69
N VAL A 413 31.23 -22.80 8.25
CA VAL A 413 32.26 -22.07 7.49
C VAL A 413 31.77 -21.75 6.07
N LYS A 414 31.06 -22.67 5.41
CA LYS A 414 30.43 -22.41 4.10
C LYS A 414 29.39 -21.29 4.19
N THR A 415 28.48 -21.32 5.18
CA THR A 415 27.49 -20.26 5.36
C THR A 415 28.11 -18.91 5.73
N LYS A 416 29.21 -18.88 6.48
CA LYS A 416 29.97 -17.63 6.72
C LYS A 416 30.58 -17.04 5.46
N LYS A 417 31.17 -17.86 4.58
CA LYS A 417 31.72 -17.37 3.30
C LYS A 417 30.60 -16.79 2.42
N THR A 418 29.45 -17.45 2.34
CA THR A 418 28.28 -16.96 1.60
C THR A 418 27.74 -15.65 2.19
N ALA A 419 27.58 -15.56 3.52
CA ALA A 419 27.12 -14.35 4.19
C ALA A 419 28.08 -13.15 4.01
N LYS A 420 29.40 -13.40 4.03
CA LYS A 420 30.41 -12.37 3.80
C LYS A 420 30.40 -11.86 2.35
N LYS A 421 30.11 -12.74 1.37
CA LYS A 421 29.92 -12.39 -0.04
C LYS A 421 28.67 -11.52 -0.24
N ILE A 422 27.55 -11.89 0.39
CA ILE A 422 26.30 -11.12 0.38
C ILE A 422 26.47 -9.75 1.04
N TYR A 423 27.18 -9.69 2.17
CA TYR A 423 27.43 -8.42 2.87
C TYR A 423 28.31 -7.46 2.05
N LYS A 424 29.39 -7.96 1.42
CA LYS A 424 30.21 -7.15 0.50
C LYS A 424 29.42 -6.69 -0.73
N ALA A 425 28.58 -7.54 -1.30
CA ALA A 425 27.71 -7.17 -2.41
C ALA A 425 26.70 -6.07 -2.01
N LYS A 426 26.09 -6.18 -0.82
CA LYS A 426 25.20 -5.14 -0.26
C LYS A 426 25.92 -3.85 0.09
N SER A 427 27.15 -3.90 0.59
CA SER A 427 27.92 -2.67 0.90
C SER A 427 28.40 -1.97 -0.37
N ASN A 428 28.79 -2.71 -1.41
CA ASN A 428 29.14 -2.15 -2.71
C ASN A 428 27.91 -1.59 -3.44
N SER A 429 26.74 -2.24 -3.32
CA SER A 429 25.45 -1.72 -3.78
C SER A 429 25.06 -0.42 -3.07
N LYS A 430 25.19 -0.36 -1.72
CA LYS A 430 24.98 0.89 -0.95
C LYS A 430 25.96 2.01 -1.32
N ARG A 431 27.22 1.66 -1.64
CA ARG A 431 28.25 2.64 -2.06
C ARG A 431 28.03 3.14 -3.48
N LYS A 432 27.44 2.32 -4.38
CA LYS A 432 26.94 2.76 -5.70
C LYS A 432 25.66 3.60 -5.58
N GLN A 433 24.72 3.26 -4.69
CA GLN A 433 23.50 4.03 -4.45
C GLN A 433 23.76 5.44 -3.90
N ARG A 434 24.84 5.64 -3.14
CA ARG A 434 25.25 6.98 -2.68
C ARG A 434 25.72 7.93 -3.79
N LYS A 435 25.99 7.44 -5.00
CA LYS A 435 26.48 8.28 -6.10
C LYS A 435 25.36 8.96 -6.90
N ASN A 436 24.11 8.53 -6.76
CA ASN A 436 22.94 9.10 -7.46
C ASN A 436 21.73 9.27 -6.50
N ALA A 437 21.97 9.71 -5.27
CA ALA A 437 20.93 9.76 -4.25
C ALA A 437 20.27 11.15 -4.20
N ALA A 438 18.96 11.19 -4.44
CA ALA A 438 18.10 12.27 -3.99
C ALA A 438 17.76 12.05 -2.50
N PHE A 439 17.93 13.05 -1.64
CA PHE A 439 17.52 12.99 -0.24
C PHE A 439 16.62 14.16 0.14
N ILE A 440 15.71 13.91 1.10
CA ILE A 440 14.80 14.91 1.63
C ILE A 440 15.43 15.47 2.91
N ASP A 441 15.64 16.79 2.96
CA ASP A 441 16.15 17.45 4.16
C ASP A 441 15.05 17.64 5.23
N ALA A 442 15.42 18.16 6.40
CA ALA A 442 14.50 18.38 7.52
C ALA A 442 13.36 19.38 7.21
N ASN A 443 13.47 20.14 6.12
CA ASN A 443 12.49 21.11 5.66
C ASN A 443 11.64 20.57 4.51
N GLY A 444 11.83 19.31 4.11
CA GLY A 444 11.07 18.67 3.02
C GLY A 444 11.62 18.92 1.62
N ASN A 445 12.81 19.53 1.47
CA ASN A 445 13.40 19.78 0.15
C ASN A 445 14.07 18.51 -0.39
N ILE A 446 13.83 18.20 -1.67
CA ILE A 446 14.55 17.13 -2.37
C ILE A 446 15.87 17.69 -2.91
N VAL A 447 17.00 17.26 -2.33
CA VAL A 447 18.35 17.56 -2.82
C VAL A 447 18.81 16.42 -3.70
N ILE A 448 19.00 16.69 -5.00
CA ILE A 448 19.52 15.72 -5.96
C ILE A 448 21.01 16.02 -6.16
N LEU A 449 21.88 15.12 -5.71
CA LEU A 449 23.30 15.18 -6.04
C LEU A 449 23.54 14.37 -7.31
N ASN A 450 23.82 15.07 -8.42
CA ASN A 450 24.44 14.46 -9.59
C ASN A 450 25.93 14.80 -9.59
N ASN A 451 26.77 13.80 -9.82
CA ASN A 451 28.19 13.97 -10.12
C ASN A 451 28.42 13.99 -11.63
#